data_AF-A0AAD7BLW1-F1
#
_entry.id   AF-A0AAD7BLW1-F1
#
_cell.length_a   1.000
_cell.length_b   1.000
_cell.length_c   1.000
_cell.angle_alpha   90.00
_cell.angle_beta   90.00
_cell.angle_gamma   90.00
#
_symmetry.space_group_name_H-M   'P 1'
#
loop_
_entity.id
_entity.type
_entity.pdbx_description
1 polymer ?
#
loop_
_entity_poly.entity_id
_entity_poly.type
_entity_poly.pdbx_seq_one_letter_code
_entity_poly.pdbx_strand_id
1 'polypeptide(L)'
;MAFPQTFDAYLPSNFQEFLALAKFKPEYISLEALHAVPLDPAHTASFEYAKKITPHEGFIHSVRCYYFSLAILANGFPSGTAGVPQITFTELVRRVYHTCILHDLGWTTTAEGRAHPAHTMSFELHGGIMAYEHLKAPELELDAHQLGDIVQSIMLHTSQWNEGTVSSTKQLISLSALLDVLGLQAFGPGVLGSMIHPKTIREIEKEYPRGKLGADARQALESNAKEAPDCLIGHFPGGLEAFVKVIRDEPIVPADE
;
A
#
# COMPACT_ATOMS: atom_id res chain seq x y z
N MET A 1 3.41 21.43 7.01
CA MET A 1 3.74 20.70 5.76
C MET A 1 2.84 21.24 4.67
N ALA A 2 3.37 21.54 3.49
CA ALA A 2 2.56 21.95 2.36
C ALA A 2 2.53 20.81 1.35
N PHE A 3 1.48 19.99 1.39
CA PHE A 3 1.22 19.07 0.29
C PHE A 3 0.87 19.89 -0.96
N PRO A 4 1.31 19.48 -2.16
CA PRO A 4 0.70 19.94 -3.40
C PRO A 4 -0.83 19.84 -3.33
N GLN A 5 -1.54 20.81 -3.91
CA GLN A 5 -3.01 20.80 -3.93
C GLN A 5 -3.57 19.69 -4.82
N THR A 6 -2.81 19.32 -5.84
CA THR A 6 -3.15 18.26 -6.78
C THR A 6 -1.93 17.41 -7.11
N PHE A 7 -2.18 16.19 -7.58
CA PHE A 7 -1.18 15.25 -8.07
C PHE A 7 -1.61 14.75 -9.44
N ASP A 8 -0.68 14.15 -10.18
CA ASP A 8 -1.05 13.40 -11.37
C ASP A 8 -2.01 12.27 -10.95
N ALA A 9 -3.12 12.08 -11.65
CA ALA A 9 -4.10 11.02 -11.35
C ALA A 9 -3.62 9.65 -11.83
N TYR A 10 -2.75 9.67 -12.84
CA TYR A 10 -2.26 8.50 -13.56
C TYR A 10 -0.76 8.60 -13.78
N LEU A 11 -0.08 7.47 -13.69
CA LEU A 11 1.38 7.36 -13.76
C LEU A 11 1.77 6.20 -14.68
N PRO A 12 2.96 6.25 -15.31
CA PRO A 12 3.50 5.10 -16.01
C PRO A 12 3.55 3.87 -15.11
N SER A 13 3.08 2.72 -15.60
CA SER A 13 3.26 1.45 -14.87
C SER A 13 4.74 1.09 -14.74
N ASN A 14 5.53 1.46 -15.74
CA ASN A 14 6.96 1.24 -15.76
C ASN A 14 7.63 2.06 -14.66
N PHE A 15 8.33 1.37 -13.77
CA PHE A 15 8.91 2.00 -12.59
C PHE A 15 10.00 3.03 -12.91
N GLN A 16 10.80 2.82 -13.97
CA GLN A 16 11.84 3.78 -14.36
C GLN A 16 11.24 5.04 -14.97
N GLU A 17 10.17 4.89 -15.77
CA GLU A 17 9.43 6.03 -16.32
C GLU A 17 8.74 6.83 -15.21
N PHE A 18 8.15 6.15 -14.22
CA PHE A 18 7.62 6.79 -13.01
C PHE A 18 8.70 7.60 -12.26
N LEU A 19 9.87 6.99 -12.00
CA LEU A 19 10.97 7.68 -11.31
C LEU A 19 11.47 8.91 -12.06
N ALA A 20 11.43 8.89 -13.39
CA ALA A 20 11.82 10.04 -14.22
C ALA A 20 10.85 11.23 -14.10
N LEU A 21 9.59 10.99 -13.73
CA LEU A 21 8.59 12.04 -13.47
C LEU A 21 8.64 12.56 -12.04
N ALA A 22 9.01 11.70 -11.09
CA ALA A 22 9.08 12.05 -9.69
C ALA A 22 10.25 13.01 -9.40
N LYS A 23 10.05 13.89 -8.42
CA LYS A 23 11.03 14.90 -7.99
C LYS A 23 11.41 14.68 -6.54
N PHE A 24 11.76 13.43 -6.24
CA PHE A 24 11.92 12.99 -4.86
C PHE A 24 12.97 13.78 -4.09
N LYS A 25 12.58 14.25 -2.90
CA LYS A 25 13.45 14.89 -1.92
C LYS A 25 13.02 14.35 -0.55
N PRO A 26 13.83 13.49 0.09
CA PRO A 26 13.43 12.83 1.33
C PRO A 26 13.56 13.82 2.49
N GLU A 27 12.70 14.82 2.56
CA GLU A 27 12.67 15.76 3.67
C GLU A 27 12.03 15.10 4.90
N TYR A 28 12.55 15.46 6.07
CA TYR A 28 12.00 14.96 7.32
C TYR A 28 10.58 15.52 7.52
N ILE A 29 9.67 14.58 7.75
CA ILE A 29 8.28 14.81 8.10
C ILE A 29 8.02 14.10 9.42
N SER A 30 7.52 14.82 10.43
CA SER A 30 7.17 14.19 11.70
C SER A 30 5.90 13.36 11.57
N LEU A 31 5.80 12.29 12.37
CA LEU A 31 4.57 11.51 12.46
C LEU A 31 3.38 12.35 12.89
N GLU A 32 3.58 13.32 13.79
CA GLU A 32 2.54 14.29 14.20
C GLU A 32 1.97 15.06 13.00
N ALA A 33 2.82 15.48 12.06
CA ALA A 33 2.37 16.18 10.87
C ALA A 33 1.60 15.27 9.90
N LEU A 34 1.91 13.97 9.88
CA LEU A 34 1.14 12.97 9.12
C LEU A 34 -0.21 12.69 9.78
N HIS A 35 -0.27 12.62 11.12
CA HIS A 35 -1.51 12.48 11.89
C HIS A 35 -2.45 13.67 11.75
N ALA A 36 -1.93 14.85 11.42
CA ALA A 36 -2.73 16.04 11.17
C ALA A 36 -3.53 15.99 9.86
N VAL A 37 -3.29 15.00 8.99
CA VAL A 37 -4.10 14.79 7.78
C VAL A 37 -5.49 14.30 8.21
N PRO A 38 -6.58 15.01 7.85
CA PRO A 38 -7.91 14.71 8.36
C PRO A 38 -8.44 13.38 7.81
N LEU A 39 -9.06 12.60 8.69
CA LEU A 39 -9.82 11.39 8.38
C LEU A 39 -11.31 11.66 8.61
N ASP A 40 -12.16 11.16 7.72
CA ASP A 40 -13.62 11.25 7.84
C ASP A 40 -14.22 9.95 8.48
N PRO A 41 -15.53 9.90 8.78
CA PRO A 41 -16.14 8.71 9.36
C PRO A 41 -16.00 7.42 8.54
N ALA A 42 -15.93 7.51 7.21
CA ALA A 42 -15.74 6.34 6.34
C ALA A 42 -14.37 5.68 6.59
N HIS A 43 -13.35 6.48 6.92
CA HIS A 43 -12.03 5.99 7.29
C HIS A 43 -12.09 5.14 8.58
N THR A 44 -12.96 5.49 9.52
CA THR A 44 -13.12 4.72 10.77
C THR A 44 -13.75 3.36 10.50
N ALA A 45 -14.76 3.29 9.63
CA ALA A 45 -15.41 2.02 9.28
C ALA A 45 -14.45 1.02 8.61
N SER A 46 -13.63 1.48 7.65
CA SER A 46 -12.60 0.63 7.04
C SER A 46 -11.53 0.19 8.03
N PHE A 47 -11.13 1.07 8.96
CA PHE A 47 -10.15 0.73 10.00
C PHE A 47 -10.64 -0.38 10.91
N GLU A 48 -11.86 -0.24 11.45
CA GLU A 48 -12.44 -1.25 12.34
C GLU A 48 -12.69 -2.58 11.63
N TYR A 49 -13.12 -2.54 10.36
CA TYR A 49 -13.30 -3.74 9.55
C TYR A 49 -11.96 -4.46 9.31
N ALA A 50 -10.92 -3.74 8.85
CA ALA A 50 -9.59 -4.33 8.63
C ALA A 50 -8.98 -4.89 9.92
N LYS A 51 -9.10 -4.15 11.04
CA LYS A 51 -8.60 -4.59 12.35
C LYS A 51 -9.25 -5.88 12.85
N LYS A 52 -10.52 -6.10 12.50
CA LYS A 52 -11.27 -7.31 12.84
C LYS A 52 -10.89 -8.50 11.97
N ILE A 53 -10.62 -8.28 10.68
CA ILE A 53 -10.51 -9.33 9.66
C ILE A 53 -9.05 -9.76 9.41
N THR A 54 -8.12 -8.81 9.44
CA THR A 54 -6.71 -9.04 9.10
C THR A 54 -5.91 -9.45 10.34
N PRO A 55 -4.96 -10.40 10.24
CA PRO A 55 -4.03 -10.69 11.34
C PRO A 55 -3.34 -9.42 11.85
N HIS A 56 -3.04 -9.37 13.15
CA HIS A 56 -2.57 -8.14 13.81
C HIS A 56 -1.39 -7.48 13.08
N GLU A 57 -0.32 -8.20 12.77
CA GLU A 57 0.86 -7.63 12.12
C GLU A 57 0.57 -7.14 10.69
N GLY A 58 -0.30 -7.83 9.95
CA GLY A 58 -0.77 -7.40 8.62
C GLY A 58 -1.66 -6.15 8.69
N PHE A 59 -2.44 -6.00 9.75
CA PHE A 59 -3.19 -4.77 10.00
C PHE A 59 -2.26 -3.59 10.35
N ILE A 60 -1.27 -3.80 11.23
CA ILE A 60 -0.30 -2.75 11.57
C ILE A 60 0.57 -2.39 10.34
N HIS A 61 0.91 -3.35 9.49
CA HIS A 61 1.51 -3.12 8.17
C HIS A 61 0.66 -2.19 7.31
N SER A 62 -0.62 -2.48 7.18
CA SER A 62 -1.58 -1.66 6.43
C SER A 62 -1.63 -0.20 6.93
N VAL A 63 -1.53 0.00 8.25
CA VAL A 63 -1.44 1.33 8.87
C VAL A 63 -0.12 2.04 8.52
N ARG A 64 1.03 1.33 8.59
CA ARG A 64 2.32 1.89 8.16
C ARG A 64 2.31 2.27 6.68
N CYS A 65 1.72 1.46 5.81
CA CYS A 65 1.61 1.73 4.38
C CYS A 65 0.89 3.06 4.08
N TYR A 66 -0.17 3.38 4.85
CA TYR A 66 -0.84 4.67 4.74
C TYR A 66 0.10 5.84 5.07
N TYR A 67 0.82 5.77 6.20
CA TYR A 67 1.74 6.84 6.60
C TYR A 67 2.96 6.97 5.69
N PHE A 68 3.50 5.85 5.18
CA PHE A 68 4.53 5.89 4.16
C PHE A 68 4.01 6.53 2.86
N SER A 69 2.77 6.22 2.45
CA SER A 69 2.16 6.85 1.27
C SER A 69 2.02 8.36 1.45
N LEU A 70 1.61 8.85 2.62
CA LEU A 70 1.57 10.28 2.91
C LEU A 70 2.97 10.92 2.88
N ALA A 71 3.99 10.25 3.44
CA ALA A 71 5.36 10.76 3.40
C ALA A 71 5.91 10.82 1.97
N ILE A 72 5.61 9.82 1.13
CA ILE A 72 5.97 9.80 -0.30
C ILE A 72 5.29 10.96 -1.04
N LEU A 73 4.00 11.19 -0.79
CA LEU A 73 3.24 12.29 -1.40
C LEU A 73 3.87 13.66 -1.12
N ALA A 74 4.28 13.88 0.13
CA ALA A 74 4.88 15.14 0.55
C ALA A 74 6.29 15.36 -0.03
N ASN A 75 6.99 14.29 -0.39
CA ASN A 75 8.40 14.31 -0.74
C ASN A 75 8.67 14.26 -2.25
N GLY A 76 7.80 14.81 -3.09
CA GLY A 76 8.05 14.99 -4.52
C GLY A 76 7.41 13.94 -5.43
N PHE A 77 6.29 13.37 -5.00
CA PHE A 77 5.43 12.56 -5.86
C PHE A 77 4.95 13.36 -7.09
N PRO A 78 4.77 12.75 -8.28
CA PRO A 78 4.44 13.48 -9.50
C PRO A 78 3.17 14.34 -9.42
N SER A 79 3.28 15.56 -9.94
CA SER A 79 2.22 16.57 -9.94
C SER A 79 2.46 17.57 -11.08
N GLY A 80 1.39 17.97 -11.75
CA GLY A 80 1.43 18.97 -12.81
C GLY A 80 2.11 18.49 -14.09
N THR A 81 2.14 17.19 -14.37
CA THR A 81 2.68 16.67 -15.63
C THR A 81 1.77 17.07 -16.79
N ALA A 82 2.37 17.63 -17.85
CA ALA A 82 1.62 18.12 -19.00
C ALA A 82 0.81 16.99 -19.67
N GLY A 83 -0.49 17.22 -19.85
CA GLY A 83 -1.41 16.26 -20.48
C GLY A 83 -1.92 15.16 -19.56
N VAL A 84 -1.50 15.11 -18.29
CA VAL A 84 -1.97 14.12 -17.31
C VAL A 84 -3.12 14.71 -16.48
N PRO A 85 -4.29 14.03 -16.40
CA PRO A 85 -5.37 14.44 -15.51
C PRO A 85 -4.87 14.59 -14.07
N GLN A 86 -5.40 15.57 -13.34
CA GLN A 86 -5.00 15.84 -11.96
C GLN A 86 -6.05 15.34 -10.97
N ILE A 87 -5.62 14.84 -9.82
CA ILE A 87 -6.44 14.46 -8.67
C ILE A 87 -6.15 15.40 -7.50
N THR A 88 -7.17 15.81 -6.74
CA THR A 88 -6.95 16.67 -5.56
C THR A 88 -6.29 15.88 -4.44
N PHE A 89 -5.54 16.56 -3.57
CA PHE A 89 -4.93 15.92 -2.40
C PHE A 89 -5.96 15.18 -1.53
N THR A 90 -7.08 15.84 -1.21
CA THR A 90 -8.15 15.26 -0.38
C THR A 90 -8.71 13.98 -0.99
N GLU A 91 -8.97 14.00 -2.29
CA GLU A 91 -9.51 12.85 -3.02
C GLU A 91 -8.50 11.69 -3.06
N LEU A 92 -7.23 11.98 -3.36
CA LEU A 92 -6.18 10.97 -3.41
C LEU A 92 -5.94 10.33 -2.04
N VAL A 93 -5.86 11.14 -0.97
CA VAL A 93 -5.65 10.64 0.40
C VAL A 93 -6.79 9.74 0.83
N ARG A 94 -8.05 10.08 0.52
CA ARG A 94 -9.21 9.24 0.84
C ARG A 94 -9.08 7.86 0.19
N ARG A 95 -8.75 7.81 -1.11
CA ARG A 95 -8.56 6.54 -1.83
C ARG A 95 -7.35 5.75 -1.32
N VAL A 96 -6.24 6.43 -1.07
CA VAL A 96 -5.01 5.82 -0.54
C VAL A 96 -5.27 5.23 0.83
N TYR A 97 -6.02 5.90 1.71
CA TYR A 97 -6.35 5.36 3.02
C TYR A 97 -7.13 4.06 2.90
N HIS A 98 -8.27 4.06 2.20
CA HIS A 98 -9.07 2.84 2.05
C HIS A 98 -8.27 1.71 1.40
N THR A 99 -7.46 2.04 0.39
CA THR A 99 -6.58 1.07 -0.27
C THR A 99 -5.57 0.49 0.72
N CYS A 100 -4.80 1.33 1.44
CA CYS A 100 -3.78 0.87 2.39
C CYS A 100 -4.40 0.03 3.50
N ILE A 101 -5.50 0.49 4.11
CA ILE A 101 -6.12 -0.18 5.24
C ILE A 101 -6.75 -1.53 4.85
N LEU A 102 -7.20 -1.70 3.61
CA LEU A 102 -7.95 -2.88 3.17
C LEU A 102 -7.17 -3.83 2.24
N HIS A 103 -5.97 -3.47 1.78
CA HIS A 103 -5.30 -4.25 0.72
C HIS A 103 -5.00 -5.72 1.10
N ASP A 104 -4.70 -5.97 2.36
CA ASP A 104 -4.32 -7.29 2.89
C ASP A 104 -5.47 -8.03 3.59
N LEU A 105 -6.73 -7.65 3.36
CA LEU A 105 -7.88 -8.43 3.86
C LEU A 105 -7.82 -9.90 3.45
N GLY A 106 -7.19 -10.20 2.30
CA GLY A 106 -6.99 -11.56 1.80
C GLY A 106 -6.10 -12.44 2.69
N TRP A 107 -5.29 -11.86 3.59
CA TRP A 107 -4.48 -12.59 4.58
C TRP A 107 -5.31 -13.08 5.77
N THR A 108 -6.62 -12.84 5.77
CA THR A 108 -7.51 -13.23 6.87
C THR A 108 -7.37 -14.71 7.24
N THR A 109 -7.28 -14.94 8.54
CA THR A 109 -7.37 -16.26 9.17
C THR A 109 -8.66 -16.44 9.97
N THR A 110 -9.52 -15.42 9.97
CA THR A 110 -10.79 -15.43 10.70
C THR A 110 -11.81 -16.35 10.02
N ALA A 111 -12.73 -16.93 10.80
CA ALA A 111 -13.81 -17.73 10.24
C ALA A 111 -14.69 -16.93 9.28
N GLU A 112 -14.92 -15.65 9.57
CA GLU A 112 -15.70 -14.74 8.73
C GLU A 112 -15.05 -14.51 7.36
N GLY A 113 -13.78 -14.13 7.33
CA GLY A 113 -13.05 -13.94 6.08
C GLY A 113 -12.86 -15.24 5.30
N ARG A 114 -12.59 -16.36 5.98
CA ARG A 114 -12.41 -17.68 5.34
C ARG A 114 -13.72 -18.32 4.87
N ALA A 115 -14.88 -17.86 5.32
CA ALA A 115 -16.18 -18.31 4.82
C ALA A 115 -16.58 -17.63 3.50
N HIS A 116 -15.89 -16.55 3.10
CA HIS A 116 -16.19 -15.84 1.87
C HIS A 116 -15.82 -16.69 0.64
N PRO A 117 -16.69 -16.87 -0.38
CA PRO A 117 -16.43 -17.80 -1.49
C PRO A 117 -15.16 -17.53 -2.31
N ALA A 118 -14.68 -16.29 -2.32
CA ALA A 118 -13.43 -15.93 -2.99
C ALA A 118 -12.15 -16.31 -2.22
N HIS A 119 -12.25 -16.94 -1.04
CA HIS A 119 -11.08 -17.26 -0.21
C HIS A 119 -10.07 -18.21 -0.86
N THR A 120 -10.45 -18.90 -1.93
CA THR A 120 -9.57 -19.79 -2.72
C THR A 120 -8.90 -19.08 -3.91
N MET A 121 -9.10 -17.78 -4.08
CA MET A 121 -8.40 -16.98 -5.09
C MET A 121 -7.03 -16.51 -4.57
N SER A 122 -6.25 -15.82 -5.41
CA SER A 122 -5.09 -15.05 -4.93
C SER A 122 -5.54 -14.07 -3.84
N PHE A 123 -4.71 -13.87 -2.81
CA PHE A 123 -5.11 -13.05 -1.66
C PHE A 123 -5.45 -11.61 -2.08
N GLU A 124 -4.83 -11.08 -3.13
CA GLU A 124 -5.10 -9.75 -3.67
C GLU A 124 -6.53 -9.65 -4.23
N LEU A 125 -6.97 -10.69 -4.94
CA LEU A 125 -8.32 -10.79 -5.51
C LEU A 125 -9.35 -11.02 -4.42
N HIS A 126 -9.07 -11.93 -3.49
CA HIS A 126 -9.93 -12.20 -2.35
C HIS A 126 -10.15 -10.94 -1.51
N GLY A 127 -9.05 -10.29 -1.10
CA GLY A 127 -9.08 -9.06 -0.32
C GLY A 127 -9.78 -7.92 -1.06
N GLY A 128 -9.53 -7.77 -2.37
CA GLY A 128 -10.20 -6.79 -3.20
C GLY A 128 -11.72 -6.99 -3.28
N ILE A 129 -12.20 -8.23 -3.38
CA ILE A 129 -13.64 -8.52 -3.38
C ILE A 129 -14.25 -8.20 -2.00
N MET A 130 -13.60 -8.61 -0.91
CA MET A 130 -14.05 -8.26 0.45
C MET A 130 -14.08 -6.75 0.66
N ALA A 131 -13.07 -6.03 0.16
CA ALA A 131 -13.02 -4.58 0.21
C ALA A 131 -14.16 -3.95 -0.60
N TYR A 132 -14.46 -4.44 -1.80
CA TYR A 132 -15.58 -3.96 -2.61
C TYR A 132 -16.93 -4.13 -1.87
N GLU A 133 -17.15 -5.28 -1.24
CA GLU A 133 -18.38 -5.55 -0.49
C GLU A 133 -18.55 -4.66 0.74
N HIS A 134 -17.45 -4.33 1.41
CA HIS A 134 -17.41 -3.35 2.50
C HIS A 134 -17.65 -1.93 1.98
N LEU A 135 -16.94 -1.53 0.93
CA LEU A 135 -16.89 -0.14 0.43
C LEU A 135 -18.14 0.29 -0.35
N LYS A 136 -18.94 -0.66 -0.87
CA LYS A 136 -20.21 -0.35 -1.55
C LYS A 136 -21.33 0.11 -0.60
N ALA A 137 -21.09 0.07 0.71
CA ALA A 137 -22.07 0.48 1.71
C ALA A 137 -22.40 1.98 1.56
N PRO A 138 -23.70 2.38 1.46
CA PRO A 138 -24.09 3.77 1.18
C PRO A 138 -23.51 4.80 2.15
N GLU A 139 -23.33 4.42 3.41
CA GLU A 139 -22.79 5.26 4.49
C GLU A 139 -21.32 5.67 4.30
N LEU A 140 -20.59 5.02 3.39
CA LEU A 140 -19.20 5.38 3.09
C LEU A 140 -19.08 6.46 2.01
N GLU A 141 -20.19 6.82 1.35
CA GLU A 141 -20.29 7.93 0.39
C GLU A 141 -19.17 7.93 -0.68
N LEU A 142 -18.86 6.74 -1.23
CA LEU A 142 -17.91 6.59 -2.33
C LEU A 142 -18.67 6.50 -3.66
N ASP A 143 -18.29 7.32 -4.63
CA ASP A 143 -18.80 7.19 -5.99
C ASP A 143 -18.20 5.96 -6.71
N ALA A 144 -18.76 5.61 -7.87
CA ALA A 144 -18.34 4.44 -8.62
C ALA A 144 -16.87 4.51 -9.09
N HIS A 145 -16.34 5.71 -9.35
CA HIS A 145 -14.96 5.90 -9.79
C HIS A 145 -13.99 5.75 -8.61
N GLN A 146 -14.32 6.30 -7.45
CA GLN A 146 -13.59 6.09 -6.19
C GLN A 146 -13.53 4.62 -5.82
N LEU A 147 -14.69 3.97 -5.75
CA LEU A 147 -14.81 2.56 -5.42
C LEU A 147 -14.02 1.69 -6.40
N GLY A 148 -14.15 1.95 -7.70
CA GLY A 148 -13.42 1.25 -8.75
C GLY A 148 -11.90 1.39 -8.60
N ASP A 149 -11.40 2.62 -8.41
CA ASP A 149 -9.96 2.88 -8.26
C ASP A 149 -9.38 2.23 -6.99
N ILE A 150 -10.08 2.30 -5.85
CA ILE A 150 -9.64 1.66 -4.60
C ILE A 150 -9.53 0.14 -4.78
N VAL A 151 -10.60 -0.50 -5.25
CA VAL A 151 -10.66 -1.96 -5.38
C VAL A 151 -9.66 -2.47 -6.42
N GLN A 152 -9.55 -1.78 -7.55
CA GLN A 152 -8.56 -2.10 -8.57
C GLN A 152 -7.13 -1.91 -8.04
N SER A 153 -6.87 -0.87 -7.25
CA SER A 153 -5.57 -0.65 -6.62
C SER A 153 -5.21 -1.77 -5.64
N ILE A 154 -6.18 -2.24 -4.84
CA ILE A 154 -6.01 -3.40 -3.95
C ILE A 154 -5.67 -4.66 -4.75
N MET A 155 -6.44 -4.99 -5.79
CA MET A 155 -6.23 -6.22 -6.56
C MET A 155 -4.89 -6.27 -7.30
N LEU A 156 -4.26 -5.11 -7.54
CA LEU A 156 -3.08 -4.99 -8.37
C LEU A 156 -1.83 -4.52 -7.61
N HIS A 157 -1.90 -4.36 -6.28
CA HIS A 157 -0.82 -3.72 -5.52
C HIS A 157 0.50 -4.50 -5.58
N THR A 158 0.45 -5.83 -5.73
CA THR A 158 1.62 -6.71 -5.92
C THR A 158 2.09 -6.79 -7.38
N SER A 159 1.25 -6.35 -8.33
CA SER A 159 1.54 -6.48 -9.76
C SER A 159 2.53 -5.43 -10.24
N GLN A 160 3.57 -5.88 -10.95
CA GLN A 160 4.55 -5.03 -11.62
C GLN A 160 4.42 -5.19 -13.14
N TRP A 161 4.28 -4.08 -13.85
CA TRP A 161 4.11 -4.07 -15.30
C TRP A 161 5.13 -3.15 -15.96
N ASN A 162 5.64 -3.57 -17.12
CA ASN A 162 6.63 -2.80 -17.87
C ASN A 162 6.00 -1.75 -18.80
N GLU A 163 4.69 -1.79 -19.00
CA GLU A 163 3.96 -0.96 -19.95
C GLU A 163 2.61 -0.51 -19.39
N GLY A 164 2.05 0.53 -20.00
CA GLY A 164 0.73 1.06 -19.67
C GLY A 164 0.75 2.09 -18.53
N THR A 165 -0.40 2.23 -17.88
CA THR A 165 -0.65 3.28 -16.90
C THR A 165 -1.35 2.71 -15.68
N VAL A 166 -0.99 3.21 -14.50
CA VAL A 166 -1.63 2.93 -13.21
C VAL A 166 -2.20 4.20 -12.61
N SER A 167 -3.16 4.09 -11.69
CA SER A 167 -3.56 5.24 -10.89
C SER A 167 -2.49 5.59 -9.85
N SER A 168 -2.50 6.83 -9.39
CA SER A 168 -1.65 7.25 -8.27
C SER A 168 -1.93 6.50 -6.98
N THR A 169 -3.20 6.13 -6.74
CA THR A 169 -3.62 5.27 -5.63
C THR A 169 -2.88 3.93 -5.67
N LYS A 170 -2.91 3.23 -6.81
CA LYS A 170 -2.20 1.96 -7.02
C LYS A 170 -0.70 2.12 -6.80
N GLN A 171 -0.08 3.14 -7.40
CA GLN A 171 1.37 3.33 -7.29
C GLN A 171 1.81 3.56 -5.83
N LEU A 172 1.05 4.33 -5.05
CA LEU A 172 1.35 4.59 -3.65
C LEU A 172 1.25 3.33 -2.78
N ILE A 173 0.20 2.50 -2.96
CA ILE A 173 0.12 1.24 -2.21
C ILE A 173 1.24 0.27 -2.61
N SER A 174 1.58 0.15 -3.90
CA SER A 174 2.71 -0.69 -4.34
C SER A 174 4.03 -0.23 -3.72
N LEU A 175 4.31 1.08 -3.72
CA LEU A 175 5.54 1.63 -3.14
C LEU A 175 5.62 1.40 -1.63
N SER A 176 4.55 1.71 -0.92
CA SER A 176 4.52 1.66 0.55
C SER A 176 4.51 0.22 1.08
N ALA A 177 3.75 -0.69 0.46
CA ALA A 177 3.75 -2.10 0.82
C ALA A 177 5.11 -2.76 0.58
N LEU A 178 5.73 -2.52 -0.60
CA LEU A 178 7.05 -3.07 -0.90
C LEU A 178 8.15 -2.45 -0.03
N LEU A 179 8.07 -1.16 0.30
CA LEU A 179 8.96 -0.54 1.28
C LEU A 179 8.87 -1.26 2.63
N ASP A 180 7.67 -1.49 3.14
CA ASP A 180 7.51 -2.08 4.46
C ASP A 180 7.88 -3.57 4.46
N VAL A 181 7.68 -4.32 3.38
CA VAL A 181 8.01 -5.77 3.36
C VAL A 181 9.49 -6.02 3.01
N LEU A 182 10.05 -5.24 2.09
CA LEU A 182 11.39 -5.48 1.51
C LEU A 182 12.46 -4.47 1.98
N GLY A 183 12.06 -3.41 2.66
CA GLY A 183 12.93 -2.33 3.13
C GLY A 183 13.41 -1.39 2.02
N LEU A 184 14.42 -0.56 2.32
CA LEU A 184 14.92 0.51 1.43
C LEU A 184 15.47 0.02 0.08
N GLN A 185 15.73 -1.28 -0.05
CA GLN A 185 16.31 -1.92 -1.24
C GLN A 185 15.26 -2.53 -2.17
N ALA A 186 13.96 -2.39 -1.87
CA ALA A 186 12.86 -3.03 -2.60
C ALA A 186 12.91 -2.81 -4.12
N PHE A 187 13.40 -1.65 -4.56
CA PHE A 187 13.51 -1.27 -5.97
C PHE A 187 14.95 -1.02 -6.42
N GLY A 188 15.91 -1.62 -5.71
CA GLY A 188 17.33 -1.45 -5.94
C GLY A 188 17.98 -0.36 -5.07
N PRO A 189 19.32 -0.26 -5.13
CA PRO A 189 20.08 0.61 -4.23
C PRO A 189 19.71 2.09 -4.34
N GLY A 190 19.41 2.70 -3.20
CA GLY A 190 19.19 4.14 -3.05
C GLY A 190 17.85 4.66 -3.56
N VAL A 191 17.01 3.82 -4.18
CA VAL A 191 15.73 4.28 -4.76
C VAL A 191 14.75 4.72 -3.68
N LEU A 192 14.36 3.84 -2.75
CA LEU A 192 13.40 4.22 -1.71
C LEU A 192 13.98 5.16 -0.65
N GLY A 193 15.29 5.07 -0.40
CA GLY A 193 16.00 6.03 0.45
C GLY A 193 15.92 7.47 -0.06
N SER A 194 15.60 7.67 -1.34
CA SER A 194 15.35 9.00 -1.91
C SER A 194 13.92 9.51 -1.70
N MET A 195 12.97 8.65 -1.35
CA MET A 195 11.53 9.00 -1.27
C MET A 195 11.08 9.40 0.14
N ILE A 196 11.64 8.79 1.18
CA ILE A 196 11.24 9.04 2.57
C ILE A 196 12.49 9.23 3.44
N HIS A 197 12.47 10.26 4.29
CA HIS A 197 13.55 10.50 5.23
C HIS A 197 13.63 9.37 6.30
N PRO A 198 14.82 8.83 6.61
CA PRO A 198 14.97 7.72 7.58
C PRO A 198 14.35 8.00 8.95
N LYS A 199 14.48 9.24 9.45
CA LYS A 199 13.84 9.66 10.71
C LYS A 199 12.30 9.53 10.69
N THR A 200 11.65 9.82 9.57
CA THR A 200 10.19 9.65 9.43
C THR A 200 9.82 8.18 9.50
N ILE A 201 10.59 7.31 8.84
CA ILE A 201 10.39 5.86 8.90
C ILE A 201 10.51 5.36 10.34
N ARG A 202 11.54 5.77 11.08
CA ARG A 202 11.74 5.39 12.48
C ARG A 202 10.60 5.84 13.40
N GLU A 203 10.06 7.05 13.21
CA GLU A 203 8.91 7.50 14.00
C GLU A 203 7.67 6.65 13.73
N ILE A 204 7.42 6.31 12.46
CA ILE A 204 6.32 5.42 12.06
C ILE A 204 6.50 4.01 12.65
N GLU A 205 7.68 3.40 12.51
CA GLU A 205 7.97 2.06 13.05
C GLU A 205 7.98 2.02 14.58
N LYS A 206 8.27 3.14 15.25
CA LYS A 206 8.20 3.24 16.71
C LYS A 206 6.75 3.23 17.20
N GLU A 207 5.86 3.96 16.53
CA GLU A 207 4.43 4.00 16.88
C GLU A 207 3.69 2.72 16.44
N TYR A 208 4.07 2.19 15.28
CA TYR A 208 3.47 1.00 14.67
C TYR A 208 4.55 -0.09 14.46
N PRO A 209 4.97 -0.79 15.52
CA PRO A 209 6.04 -1.79 15.44
C PRO A 209 5.79 -2.87 14.38
N ARG A 210 6.86 -3.30 13.71
CA ARG A 210 6.81 -4.39 12.70
C ARG A 210 6.44 -5.75 13.30
N GLY A 211 6.74 -5.95 14.58
CA GLY A 211 6.52 -7.22 15.27
C GLY A 211 7.06 -8.41 14.47
N LYS A 212 6.17 -9.33 14.12
CA LYS A 212 6.48 -10.52 13.31
C LYS A 212 6.08 -10.41 11.84
N LEU A 213 5.86 -9.20 11.31
CA LEU A 213 5.40 -8.98 9.94
C LEU A 213 6.15 -9.86 8.91
N GLY A 214 7.47 -9.88 8.96
CA GLY A 214 8.26 -10.64 7.98
C GLY A 214 7.95 -12.15 8.01
N ALA A 215 7.81 -12.74 9.20
CA ALA A 215 7.43 -14.15 9.36
C ALA A 215 5.98 -14.39 8.92
N ASP A 216 5.06 -13.54 9.34
CA ASP A 216 3.63 -13.65 9.04
C ASP A 216 3.35 -13.48 7.54
N ALA A 217 4.05 -12.55 6.87
CA ALA A 217 3.99 -12.34 5.43
C ALA A 217 4.46 -13.58 4.67
N ARG A 218 5.62 -14.15 5.02
CA ARG A 218 6.10 -15.39 4.39
C ARG A 218 5.08 -16.52 4.55
N GLN A 219 4.55 -16.69 5.76
CA GLN A 219 3.54 -17.71 6.02
C GLN A 219 2.27 -17.50 5.20
N ALA A 220 1.76 -16.27 5.12
CA ALA A 220 0.56 -15.93 4.36
C ALA A 220 0.75 -16.23 2.86
N LEU A 221 1.86 -15.77 2.28
CA LEU A 221 2.16 -15.94 0.86
C LEU A 221 2.41 -17.41 0.50
N GLU A 222 3.16 -18.14 1.31
CA GLU A 222 3.38 -19.58 1.10
C GLU A 222 2.10 -20.40 1.26
N SER A 223 1.20 -20.00 2.18
CA SER A 223 -0.10 -20.66 2.34
C SER A 223 -1.01 -20.37 1.15
N ASN A 224 -1.08 -19.11 0.70
CA ASN A 224 -1.88 -18.75 -0.47
C ASN A 224 -1.39 -19.48 -1.73
N ALA A 225 -0.08 -19.63 -1.93
CA ALA A 225 0.45 -20.39 -3.07
C ALA A 225 0.22 -21.91 -2.99
N LYS A 226 0.07 -22.48 -1.79
CA LYS A 226 -0.34 -23.88 -1.63
C LYS A 226 -1.82 -24.07 -1.94
N GLU A 227 -2.66 -23.13 -1.52
CA GLU A 227 -4.12 -23.17 -1.73
C GLU A 227 -4.51 -22.79 -3.17
N ALA A 228 -3.79 -21.84 -3.77
CA ALA A 228 -3.96 -21.32 -5.12
C ALA A 228 -2.58 -21.25 -5.83
N PRO A 229 -2.12 -22.35 -6.45
CA PRO A 229 -0.82 -22.39 -7.15
C PRO A 229 -0.66 -21.39 -8.29
N ASP A 230 -1.77 -20.85 -8.82
CA ASP A 230 -1.86 -19.81 -9.84
C ASP A 230 -2.02 -18.39 -9.23
N CYS A 231 -1.67 -18.22 -7.95
CA CYS A 231 -1.78 -16.93 -7.28
C CYS A 231 -0.95 -15.82 -7.94
N LEU A 232 -1.49 -14.59 -7.96
CA LEU A 232 -0.86 -13.43 -8.61
C LEU A 232 0.55 -13.15 -8.10
N ILE A 233 0.77 -13.20 -6.79
CA ILE A 233 2.11 -13.02 -6.19
C ILE A 233 3.14 -14.05 -6.70
N GLY A 234 2.70 -15.24 -7.13
CA GLY A 234 3.55 -16.24 -7.77
C GLY A 234 4.18 -15.75 -9.08
N HIS A 235 3.58 -14.74 -9.72
CA HIS A 235 4.04 -14.10 -10.94
C HIS A 235 4.87 -12.82 -10.71
N PHE A 236 5.16 -12.47 -9.45
CA PHE A 236 6.10 -11.39 -9.15
C PHE A 236 7.45 -11.66 -9.84
N PRO A 237 8.21 -10.64 -10.30
CA PRO A 237 9.50 -10.87 -10.94
C PRO A 237 10.45 -11.75 -10.11
N GLY A 238 10.88 -12.87 -10.69
CA GLY A 238 11.68 -13.90 -10.00
C GLY A 238 10.87 -14.99 -9.30
N GLY A 239 9.54 -14.87 -9.26
CA GLY A 239 8.61 -15.81 -8.65
C GLY A 239 8.49 -15.66 -7.13
N LEU A 240 7.57 -16.42 -6.54
CA LEU A 240 7.29 -16.39 -5.10
C LEU A 240 8.53 -16.68 -4.24
N GLU A 241 9.34 -17.67 -4.62
CA GLU A 241 10.53 -18.05 -3.85
C GLU A 241 11.53 -16.89 -3.75
N ALA A 242 11.76 -16.17 -4.86
CA ALA A 242 12.61 -14.99 -4.87
C ALA A 242 12.04 -13.88 -3.99
N PHE A 243 10.72 -13.65 -4.05
CA PHE A 243 10.04 -12.65 -3.22
C PHE A 243 10.15 -12.96 -1.73
N VAL A 244 9.76 -14.17 -1.31
CA VAL A 244 9.80 -14.63 0.10
C VAL A 244 11.21 -14.52 0.69
N LYS A 245 12.25 -14.80 -0.11
CA LYS A 245 13.65 -14.73 0.31
C LYS A 245 14.11 -13.31 0.66
N VAL A 246 13.52 -12.28 0.05
CA VAL A 246 13.89 -10.88 0.28
C VAL A 246 13.00 -10.16 1.30
N ILE A 247 11.95 -10.83 1.81
CA ILE A 247 11.15 -10.31 2.93
C ILE A 247 12.03 -10.13 4.16
N ARG A 248 11.87 -8.99 4.84
CA ARG A 248 12.71 -8.59 5.98
C ARG A 248 11.99 -8.70 7.31
N ASP A 249 12.70 -9.26 8.29
CA ASP A 249 12.27 -9.26 9.69
C ASP A 249 12.82 -8.05 10.46
N GLU A 250 13.91 -7.44 9.99
CA GLU A 250 14.52 -6.28 10.65
C GLU A 250 13.75 -4.99 10.39
N PRO A 251 13.98 -3.92 11.19
CA PRO A 251 13.53 -2.57 10.87
C PRO A 251 13.98 -2.12 9.48
N ILE A 252 13.17 -1.28 8.83
CA ILE A 252 13.46 -0.75 7.49
C ILE A 252 14.77 0.06 7.49
N VAL A 253 14.97 0.86 8.54
CA VAL A 253 16.17 1.67 8.76
C VAL A 253 16.95 1.08 9.94
N PRO A 254 18.21 0.66 9.76
CA PRO A 254 19.06 0.19 10.86
C PRO A 254 19.18 1.24 11.97
N ALA A 255 19.40 0.81 13.22
CA ALA A 255 19.50 1.71 14.37
C ALA A 255 20.70 2.68 14.31
N ASP A 256 21.72 2.38 13.49
CA ASP A 256 23.02 3.03 13.48
C ASP A 256 23.22 4.07 12.34
N GLU A 257 22.18 4.37 11.54
CA GLU A 257 22.20 5.39 10.48
C GLU A 257 21.56 6.74 10.88
#